data_AF-A0A161MIW1-F1
#
_entry.id   AF-A0A161MIW1-F1
#
_cell.length_a   1.000
_cell.length_b   1.000
_cell.length_c   1.000
_cell.angle_alpha   90.00
_cell.angle_beta   90.00
_cell.angle_gamma   90.00
#
_symmetry.space_group_name_H-M   'P 1'
#
loop_
_entity.id
_entity.type
_entity.pdbx_description
1 polymer ?
#
loop_
_entity_poly.entity_id
_entity_poly.type
_entity_poly.pdbx_seq_one_letter_code
_entity_poly.pdbx_strand_id
1 'polypeptide(L)'
;PLTPVIITKDQLQKAVFGAGYPSLPTMTVQEFYDKRVKEGIFPEPGKAANTLQDLANQGSSHAAEEEKESKESELLEEEDDPELLARRRAMDEYKDVHKRGWGNRYNRS
;
A
#
# COMPACT_ATOMS: atom_id res chain seq x y z
N PRO A 1 -6.46 -24.52 5.83
CA PRO A 1 -7.62 -24.35 6.74
C PRO A 1 -7.20 -23.45 7.91
N LEU A 2 -8.01 -22.48 8.30
CA LEU A 2 -7.69 -21.59 9.42
C LEU A 2 -7.98 -22.31 10.74
N THR A 3 -6.96 -22.53 11.56
CA THR A 3 -7.10 -23.16 12.87
C THR A 3 -7.45 -22.11 13.92
N PRO A 4 -8.51 -22.30 14.73
CA PRO A 4 -8.85 -21.36 15.80
C PRO A 4 -7.80 -21.37 16.91
N VAL A 5 -7.61 -20.21 17.55
CA VAL A 5 -6.64 -19.98 18.63
C VAL A 5 -7.34 -19.19 19.73
N ILE A 6 -7.06 -19.50 20.99
CA ILE A 6 -7.58 -18.77 22.15
C ILE A 6 -6.53 -17.75 22.62
N ILE A 7 -6.91 -16.48 22.68
CA ILE A 7 -6.08 -15.39 23.20
C ILE A 7 -6.63 -14.94 24.55
N THR A 8 -5.82 -15.04 25.61
CA THR A 8 -6.23 -14.71 26.99
C THR A 8 -5.55 -13.44 27.49
N LYS A 9 -6.19 -12.72 28.41
CA LYS A 9 -5.60 -11.52 29.02
C LYS A 9 -4.44 -11.91 29.95
N ASP A 10 -4.71 -12.83 30.87
CA ASP A 10 -3.77 -13.22 31.93
C ASP A 10 -3.18 -14.62 31.69
N GLN A 11 -2.03 -14.87 32.33
CA GLN A 11 -1.36 -16.17 32.30
C GLN A 11 -2.17 -17.26 33.02
N LEU A 12 -2.89 -16.92 34.10
CA LEU A 12 -3.76 -17.87 34.81
C LEU A 12 -4.88 -18.38 33.90
N GLN A 13 -5.50 -17.48 33.13
CA GLN A 13 -6.51 -17.86 32.14
C GLN A 13 -5.91 -18.76 31.07
N LYS A 14 -4.70 -18.45 30.57
CA LYS A 14 -4.00 -19.31 29.61
C LYS A 14 -3.83 -20.74 30.14
N ALA A 15 -3.44 -20.89 31.41
CA ALA A 15 -3.27 -22.20 32.04
C ALA A 15 -4.61 -22.95 32.18
N VAL A 16 -5.66 -22.27 32.65
CA VAL A 16 -7.00 -22.87 32.81
C VAL A 16 -7.58 -23.29 31.47
N PHE A 17 -7.54 -22.42 30.46
CA PHE A 17 -8.04 -22.75 29.12
C PHE A 17 -7.16 -23.78 28.41
N GLY A 18 -5.85 -23.80 28.65
CA GLY A 18 -4.96 -24.82 28.11
C GLY A 18 -5.26 -26.21 28.68
N ALA A 19 -5.57 -26.30 29.97
CA ALA A 19 -6.00 -27.54 30.60
C ALA A 19 -7.42 -27.95 30.17
N GLY A 20 -8.33 -26.98 30.01
CA GLY A 20 -9.72 -27.23 29.61
C GLY A 20 -9.90 -27.55 28.11
N TYR A 21 -9.03 -27.04 27.25
CA TYR A 21 -9.08 -27.20 25.79
C TYR A 21 -7.71 -27.60 25.23
N PRO A 22 -7.22 -28.83 25.49
CA PRO A 22 -5.87 -29.25 25.09
C PRO A 22 -5.68 -29.37 23.57
N SER A 23 -6.76 -29.46 22.80
CA SER A 23 -6.73 -29.50 21.33
C SER A 23 -6.57 -28.13 20.69
N LEU A 24 -6.74 -27.04 21.45
CA LEU A 24 -6.66 -25.67 20.94
C LEU A 24 -5.41 -24.97 21.47
N PRO A 25 -4.62 -24.32 20.61
CA PRO A 25 -3.50 -23.51 21.06
C PRO A 25 -4.01 -22.30 21.85
N THR A 26 -3.39 -22.05 23.00
CA THR A 26 -3.66 -20.88 23.87
C THR A 26 -2.42 -19.99 23.94
N MET A 27 -2.62 -18.67 23.91
CA MET A 27 -1.56 -17.68 24.14
C MET A 27 -2.11 -16.44 24.83
N THR A 28 -1.24 -15.63 25.44
CA THR A 28 -1.67 -14.37 26.04
C THR A 28 -1.72 -13.24 25.01
N VAL A 29 -2.42 -12.15 25.32
CA VAL A 29 -2.43 -10.92 24.49
C VAL A 29 -1.00 -10.40 24.29
N GLN A 30 -0.17 -10.43 25.34
CA GLN A 30 1.22 -9.98 25.25
C GLN A 30 2.04 -10.85 24.30
N GLU A 31 1.96 -12.17 24.44
CA GLU A 31 2.67 -13.11 23.55
C GLU A 31 2.21 -12.97 22.08
N PHE A 32 0.92 -12.70 21.88
CA PHE A 32 0.37 -12.45 20.54
C PHE A 32 0.94 -11.16 19.94
N TYR A 33 0.99 -10.08 20.72
CA TYR A 33 1.58 -8.82 20.27
C TYR A 33 3.05 -8.99 19.91
N ASP A 34 3.84 -9.63 20.77
CA ASP A 34 5.28 -9.84 20.53
C ASP A 34 5.55 -10.66 19.26
N LYS A 35 4.72 -11.67 18.98
CA LYS A 35 4.81 -12.45 17.73
C LYS A 35 4.53 -11.59 16.50
N ARG A 36 3.48 -10.78 16.54
CA ARG A 36 3.09 -9.89 15.43
C ARG A 36 4.11 -8.78 15.17
N VAL A 37 4.76 -8.28 16.22
CA VAL A 37 5.87 -7.33 16.08
C VAL A 37 7.08 -8.01 15.44
N LYS A 38 7.43 -9.24 15.86
CA LYS A 38 8.52 -10.02 15.22
C LYS A 38 8.25 -10.35 13.75
N GLU A 39 6.98 -10.58 13.40
CA GLU A 39 6.54 -10.79 12.01
C GLU A 39 6.52 -9.47 11.19
N GLY A 40 6.79 -8.32 11.82
CA GLY A 40 6.79 -7.00 11.16
C GLY A 40 5.39 -6.47 10.83
N ILE A 41 4.35 -7.10 11.36
CA ILE A 41 2.95 -6.72 11.10
C ILE A 41 2.53 -5.56 12.01
N PHE A 42 2.98 -5.58 13.27
CA PHE A 42 2.70 -4.53 14.25
C PHE A 42 3.91 -3.65 14.49
N PRO A 43 3.69 -2.35 14.77
CA PRO A 43 4.78 -1.45 15.16
C PRO A 43 5.39 -1.91 16.48
N GLU A 44 6.71 -1.73 16.61
CA GLU A 44 7.42 -1.97 17.87
C GLU A 44 6.87 -1.09 18.99
N PRO A 45 6.81 -1.59 20.25
CA PRO A 45 6.30 -0.82 21.36
C PRO A 45 7.11 0.46 21.55
N GLY A 46 6.46 1.62 21.45
CA GLY A 46 7.08 2.94 21.58
C GLY A 46 7.44 3.61 20.26
N LYS A 47 7.38 2.91 19.13
CA LYS A 47 7.39 3.54 17.80
C LYS A 47 5.94 3.69 17.36
N ALA A 48 5.51 4.93 17.09
CA ALA A 48 4.22 5.14 16.44
C ALA A 48 4.23 4.37 15.10
N ALA A 49 3.19 3.57 14.84
CA ALA A 49 2.97 3.10 13.48
C ALA A 49 2.89 4.32 12.58
N ASN A 50 3.62 4.31 11.46
CA ASN A 50 3.47 5.31 10.42
C ASN A 50 1.99 5.29 10.02
N THR A 51 1.24 6.30 10.45
CA THR A 51 -0.15 6.41 10.07
C THR A 51 -0.24 6.68 8.57
N LEU A 52 -1.37 6.41 7.94
CA LEU A 52 -1.59 6.83 6.56
C LEU A 52 -1.37 8.36 6.40
N GLN A 53 -1.64 9.12 7.47
CA GLN A 53 -1.34 10.54 7.55
C GLN A 53 0.18 10.83 7.59
N ASP A 54 0.98 10.05 8.31
CA ASP A 54 2.45 10.19 8.30
C ASP A 54 3.05 9.85 6.94
N LEU A 55 2.53 8.83 6.27
CA LEU A 55 2.93 8.50 4.89
C LEU A 55 2.59 9.63 3.92
N ALA A 56 1.40 10.21 4.04
CA ALA A 56 0.99 11.37 3.25
C ALA A 56 1.86 12.61 3.54
N ASN A 57 2.22 12.83 4.81
CA ASN A 57 3.10 13.94 5.21
C ASN A 57 4.56 13.72 4.77
N GLN A 58 5.05 12.48 4.72
CA GLN A 58 6.32 12.12 4.08
C GLN A 58 6.30 12.37 2.56
N GLY A 59 5.11 12.35 1.96
CA GLY A 59 4.83 12.82 0.59
C GLY A 59 5.05 14.33 0.36
N SER A 60 5.43 15.11 1.37
CA SER A 60 5.97 16.46 1.15
C SER A 60 7.24 16.46 0.28
N SER A 61 7.98 15.34 0.24
CA SER A 61 9.03 15.10 -0.74
C SER A 61 8.47 14.92 -2.16
N HIS A 62 7.35 14.20 -2.30
CA HIS A 62 6.68 13.95 -3.58
C HIS A 62 6.12 15.24 -4.20
N ALA A 63 5.58 16.16 -3.40
CA ALA A 63 5.12 17.46 -3.91
C ALA A 63 6.27 18.31 -4.49
N ALA A 64 7.45 18.26 -3.86
CA ALA A 64 8.64 18.95 -4.37
C ALA A 64 9.27 18.24 -5.59
N GLU A 65 9.13 16.92 -5.70
CA GLU A 65 9.52 16.14 -6.87
C GLU A 65 8.56 16.39 -8.05
N GLU A 66 7.24 16.40 -7.81
CA GLU A 66 6.23 16.75 -8.81
C GLU A 66 6.44 18.18 -9.34
N GLU A 67 6.74 19.14 -8.47
CA GLU A 67 7.01 20.53 -8.89
C GLU A 67 8.31 20.65 -9.70
N LYS A 68 9.28 19.75 -9.51
CA LYS A 68 10.50 19.71 -10.34
C LYS A 68 10.24 19.04 -11.67
N GLU A 69 9.57 17.89 -11.67
CA GLU A 69 9.21 17.16 -12.87
C GLU A 69 8.30 18.00 -13.78
N SER A 70 7.36 18.76 -13.20
CA SER A 70 6.52 19.69 -13.95
C SER A 70 7.35 20.79 -14.59
N LYS A 71 8.28 21.42 -13.85
CA LYS A 71 9.17 22.47 -14.39
C LYS A 71 10.10 21.96 -15.49
N GLU A 72 10.64 20.76 -15.32
CA GLU A 72 11.47 20.11 -16.35
C GLU A 72 10.63 19.84 -17.60
N SER A 73 9.40 19.31 -17.43
CA SER A 73 8.51 19.08 -18.56
C SER A 73 8.10 20.36 -19.30
N GLU A 74 7.80 21.44 -18.56
CA GLU A 74 7.47 22.75 -19.13
C GLU A 74 8.66 23.31 -19.93
N LEU A 75 9.87 23.19 -19.40
CA LEU A 75 11.09 23.65 -20.08
C LEU A 75 11.35 22.89 -21.38
N LEU A 76 11.22 21.56 -21.36
CA LEU A 76 11.40 20.75 -22.57
C LEU A 76 10.29 21.03 -23.62
N GLU A 77 9.09 21.42 -23.20
CA GLU A 77 8.03 21.88 -24.11
C GLU A 77 8.33 23.27 -24.71
N GLU A 78 8.88 24.20 -23.91
CA GLU A 78 9.30 25.53 -24.39
C GLU A 78 10.49 25.48 -25.36
N GLU A 79 11.43 24.57 -25.12
CA GLU A 79 12.60 24.37 -25.98
C GLU A 79 12.31 23.58 -27.27
N ASP A 80 11.05 23.14 -27.48
CA ASP A 80 10.61 22.34 -28.62
C ASP A 80 11.50 21.09 -28.84
N ASP A 81 11.77 20.34 -27.76
CA ASP A 81 12.62 19.15 -27.83
C ASP A 81 12.10 18.15 -28.89
N PRO A 82 12.95 17.71 -29.84
CA PRO A 82 12.53 16.90 -30.98
C PRO A 82 11.97 15.52 -30.56
N GLU A 83 12.43 14.95 -29.44
CA GLU A 83 11.96 13.65 -28.97
C GLU A 83 10.57 13.76 -28.36
N LEU A 84 10.33 14.75 -27.49
CA LEU A 84 8.98 15.01 -26.95
C LEU A 84 7.98 15.36 -28.03
N LEU A 85 8.36 16.18 -29.02
CA LEU A 85 7.51 16.51 -30.15
C LEU A 85 7.14 15.28 -30.98
N ALA A 86 8.11 14.41 -31.27
CA ALA A 86 7.87 13.16 -31.99
C ALA A 86 6.93 12.24 -31.19
N ARG A 87 7.15 12.11 -29.87
CA ARG A 87 6.30 11.31 -28.98
C ARG A 87 4.87 11.85 -28.94
N ARG A 88 4.69 13.17 -28.83
CA ARG A 88 3.37 13.81 -28.83
C ARG A 88 2.62 13.58 -30.13
N ARG A 89 3.28 13.76 -31.28
CA ARG A 89 2.70 13.48 -32.61
C ARG A 89 2.31 12.01 -32.78
N ALA A 90 3.16 11.08 -32.35
CA ALA A 90 2.87 9.65 -32.42
C ALA A 90 1.66 9.27 -31.56
N MET A 91 1.51 9.91 -30.39
CA MET A 91 0.34 9.72 -29.52
C MET A 91 -0.95 10.25 -30.14
N ASP A 92 -0.89 11.37 -30.86
CA ASP A 92 -2.04 11.92 -31.59
C ASP A 92 -2.45 11.00 -32.75
N GLU A 93 -1.49 10.55 -33.57
CA GLU A 93 -1.74 9.61 -34.67
C GLU A 93 -2.31 8.27 -34.17
N TYR A 94 -1.81 7.76 -33.05
CA TYR A 94 -2.38 6.58 -32.40
C TYR A 94 -3.83 6.83 -31.96
N LYS A 95 -4.15 7.95 -31.31
CA LYS A 95 -5.52 8.27 -30.85
C LYS A 95 -6.50 8.48 -32.01
N ASP A 96 -6.01 8.97 -33.15
CA ASP A 96 -6.84 9.13 -34.34
C ASP A 96 -7.35 7.80 -34.88
N VAL A 97 -6.49 6.79 -34.89
CA VAL A 97 -6.82 5.41 -35.29
C VAL A 97 -7.58 4.66 -34.18
N HIS A 98 -7.34 4.99 -32.91
CA HIS A 98 -7.92 4.30 -31.75
C HIS A 98 -8.92 5.16 -30.99
N LYS A 99 -10.18 5.14 -31.44
CA LYS A 99 -11.26 5.91 -30.80
C LYS A 99 -11.52 5.47 -29.35
N ARG A 100 -12.03 6.39 -28.54
CA ARG A 100 -12.39 6.11 -27.14
C ARG A 100 -13.42 4.97 -27.08
N GLY A 101 -13.13 3.93 -26.29
CA GLY A 101 -13.95 2.72 -26.21
C GLY A 101 -13.56 1.62 -27.19
N TRP A 102 -12.53 1.82 -28.02
CA TRP A 102 -11.92 0.75 -28.80
C TRP A 102 -11.35 -0.31 -27.84
N GLY A 103 -11.88 -1.54 -27.92
CA GLY A 103 -11.51 -2.67 -27.05
C GLY A 103 -12.55 -3.04 -25.98
N ASN A 104 -13.31 -2.09 -25.43
CA ASN A 104 -14.40 -2.40 -24.49
C ASN A 104 -15.71 -2.69 -25.23
N ARG A 105 -15.85 -3.92 -25.76
CA ARG A 105 -17.06 -4.38 -26.48
C ARG A 105 -18.11 -5.06 -25.60
N TYR A 106 -17.78 -5.39 -24.35
CA TYR A 106 -18.64 -6.21 -23.47
C TYR A 106 -19.47 -5.39 -22.47
N ASN A 107 -19.03 -4.19 -22.07
CA ASN A 107 -19.80 -3.30 -21.18
C ASN A 107 -20.49 -2.20 -21.98
N ARG A 108 -21.30 -2.57 -22.98
CA ARG A 108 -22.20 -1.66 -23.69
C ARG A 108 -23.64 -1.90 -23.20
N SER A 109 -23.98 -1.30 -22.07
CA SER A 109 -25.35 -1.17 -21.56
C SER A 109 -25.75 0.30 -21.61
#